data_AF-A0A345E5Y7-F1
#
_entry.id   AF-A0A345E5Y7-F1
#
_cell.length_a   1.000
_cell.length_b   1.000
_cell.length_c   1.000
_cell.angle_alpha   90.00
_cell.angle_beta   90.00
_cell.angle_gamma   90.00
#
_symmetry.space_group_name_H-M   'P 1'
#
loop_
_entity.id
_entity.type
_entity.pdbx_description
1 polymer ?
#
loop_
_entity_poly.entity_id
_entity_poly.type
_entity_poly.pdbx_seq_one_letter_code
_entity_poly.pdbx_strand_id
1 'polypeptide(L)'
;MPQPSRPRKGSMGFGPRQRAASEVPRIRSWPDDDGAPALQGFAGYKAGMTHVVMVNDEANSPREGMEESVPVTVVETPPMRAVALRAYEDTSYGLKPATEVWTDEFHPELDRTLDLPADNSFEADADALREAVESGEVDDLRMITHTVPSELANVPKKKPDVMETRVGGGSLDERLDFALDLLSEGGEHAMSDVFRAGEYMDASGITKGKGTQGPVKRWGVQKRKGKHARQGWRRRIGNLGPWNPSRVRSTVPQQGQTGYHQRTELNKRLVDIGEGDEASVDGGFVNYGEVDGPYALVKGSLPGPDQRLLRFRPAVRPNDQPRLDPEVRYVSTASNQG
;
A
#
# COMPACT_ATOMS: atom_id res chain seq x y z
N MET A 1 29.43 -28.31 -27.71
CA MET A 1 29.15 -28.31 -26.26
C MET A 1 27.67 -28.02 -26.05
N PRO A 2 26.90 -28.94 -25.44
CA PRO A 2 25.51 -28.68 -25.08
C PRO A 2 25.42 -27.51 -24.10
N GLN A 3 24.45 -26.61 -24.29
CA GLN A 3 24.23 -25.45 -23.42
C GLN A 3 23.32 -25.86 -22.25
N PRO A 4 23.76 -25.71 -20.98
CA PRO A 4 22.90 -25.98 -19.83
C PRO A 4 21.67 -25.07 -19.82
N SER A 5 20.52 -25.61 -19.40
CA SER A 5 19.31 -24.83 -19.22
C SER A 5 19.45 -23.87 -18.02
N ARG A 6 18.74 -22.75 -18.08
CA ARG A 6 18.57 -21.84 -16.94
C ARG A 6 17.29 -21.03 -17.08
N PRO A 7 16.66 -20.63 -15.96
CA PRO A 7 15.58 -19.66 -16.00
C PRO A 7 16.01 -18.33 -16.63
N ARG A 8 15.03 -17.65 -17.25
CA ARG A 8 15.21 -16.29 -17.77
C ARG A 8 15.52 -15.30 -16.64
N LYS A 9 16.11 -14.16 -17.00
CA LYS A 9 16.55 -13.15 -16.03
C LYS A 9 15.46 -12.11 -15.77
N GLY A 10 14.96 -12.10 -14.53
CA GLY A 10 13.87 -11.25 -14.05
C GLY A 10 12.47 -11.69 -14.52
N SER A 11 11.41 -11.34 -13.80
CA SER A 11 10.02 -11.60 -14.22
C SER A 11 9.55 -10.64 -15.32
N MET A 12 8.66 -11.13 -16.21
CA MET A 12 7.91 -10.31 -17.18
C MET A 12 6.58 -9.78 -16.66
N GLY A 13 6.04 -10.35 -15.58
CA GLY A 13 4.71 -9.97 -15.05
C GLY A 13 4.64 -8.55 -14.46
N PHE A 14 5.78 -7.88 -14.33
CA PHE A 14 5.87 -6.50 -13.83
C PHE A 14 6.31 -5.51 -14.92
N GLY A 15 6.01 -5.83 -16.18
CA GLY A 15 6.26 -4.99 -17.35
C GLY A 15 5.02 -4.19 -17.78
N PRO A 16 5.18 -3.13 -18.59
CA PRO A 16 6.45 -2.46 -18.89
C PRO A 16 7.04 -1.82 -17.62
N ARG A 17 8.36 -1.92 -17.46
CA ARG A 17 9.08 -1.36 -16.31
C ARG A 17 9.34 0.13 -16.53
N GLN A 18 8.28 0.92 -16.33
CA GLN A 18 8.24 2.37 -16.52
C GLN A 18 7.89 3.08 -15.20
N ARG A 19 8.08 4.40 -15.16
CA ARG A 19 7.70 5.21 -13.99
C ARG A 19 6.20 5.03 -13.70
N ALA A 20 5.84 4.92 -12.43
CA ALA A 20 4.45 4.96 -12.00
C ALA A 20 3.83 6.30 -12.42
N ALA A 21 2.58 6.27 -12.89
CA ALA A 21 1.86 7.46 -13.31
C ALA A 21 1.35 8.30 -12.12
N SER A 22 1.09 7.64 -10.99
CA SER A 22 0.72 8.26 -9.73
C SER A 22 1.67 7.80 -8.64
N GLU A 23 1.98 8.69 -7.71
CA GLU A 23 2.71 8.35 -6.49
C GLU A 23 1.81 7.71 -5.43
N VAL A 24 0.50 8.02 -5.48
CA VAL A 24 -0.54 7.36 -4.68
C VAL A 24 -0.84 5.99 -5.30
N PRO A 25 -0.57 4.87 -4.60
CA PRO A 25 -0.84 3.53 -5.12
C PRO A 25 -2.33 3.31 -5.37
N ARG A 26 -2.67 2.67 -6.50
CA ARG A 26 -4.06 2.29 -6.79
C ARG A 26 -4.29 0.81 -6.46
N ILE A 27 -5.21 0.54 -5.55
CA ILE A 27 -5.69 -0.82 -5.30
C ILE A 27 -6.57 -1.24 -6.49
N ARG A 28 -6.38 -2.45 -6.99
CA ARG A 28 -7.02 -2.96 -8.22
C ARG A 28 -7.92 -4.17 -8.01
N SER A 29 -7.94 -4.69 -6.80
CA SER A 29 -8.82 -5.77 -6.38
C SER A 29 -9.09 -5.52 -4.90
N TRP A 30 -10.22 -5.98 -4.41
CA TRP A 30 -10.59 -5.80 -3.02
C TRP A 30 -10.82 -7.17 -2.39
N PRO A 31 -10.80 -7.28 -1.05
CA PRO A 31 -11.25 -8.46 -0.35
C PRO A 31 -12.72 -8.75 -0.66
N ASP A 32 -13.12 -10.01 -0.49
CA ASP A 32 -14.52 -10.42 -0.61
C ASP A 32 -15.37 -9.82 0.52
N ASP A 33 -16.69 -9.89 0.38
CA ASP A 33 -17.67 -9.20 1.23
C ASP A 33 -18.05 -9.96 2.51
N ASP A 34 -17.07 -10.59 3.16
CA ASP A 34 -17.31 -11.31 4.40
C ASP A 34 -17.33 -10.35 5.61
N GLY A 35 -18.19 -10.63 6.59
CA GLY A 35 -18.28 -9.87 7.84
C GLY A 35 -19.24 -8.70 7.81
N ALA A 36 -19.12 -7.81 8.80
CA ALA A 36 -19.91 -6.58 8.90
C ALA A 36 -19.39 -5.49 7.94
N PRO A 37 -20.21 -4.50 7.57
CA PRO A 37 -19.78 -3.37 6.76
C PRO A 37 -18.54 -2.68 7.33
N ALA A 38 -17.50 -2.53 6.50
CA ALA A 38 -16.26 -1.86 6.88
C ALA A 38 -15.52 -1.30 5.66
N LEU A 39 -14.68 -0.30 5.90
CA LEU A 39 -13.69 0.14 4.91
C LEU A 39 -12.68 -0.99 4.67
N GLN A 40 -12.35 -1.25 3.40
CA GLN A 40 -11.41 -2.31 3.04
C GLN A 40 -9.98 -1.79 2.82
N GLY A 41 -9.62 -0.65 3.41
CA GLY A 41 -8.27 -0.15 3.34
C GLY A 41 -8.00 1.11 4.14
N PHE A 42 -6.72 1.36 4.35
CA PHE A 42 -6.19 2.52 5.08
C PHE A 42 -4.87 2.96 4.44
N ALA A 43 -4.27 4.06 4.90
CA ALA A 43 -2.99 4.53 4.41
C ALA A 43 -2.12 5.14 5.51
N GLY A 44 -0.82 5.21 5.25
CA GLY A 44 0.14 5.80 6.18
C GLY A 44 1.45 6.15 5.50
N TYR A 45 2.36 6.76 6.26
CA TYR A 45 3.65 7.23 5.77
C TYR A 45 4.78 6.42 6.39
N LYS A 46 5.64 5.87 5.53
CA LYS A 46 6.75 5.04 5.98
C LYS A 46 7.78 5.86 6.76
N ALA A 47 8.02 5.52 8.02
CA ALA A 47 9.03 6.17 8.86
C ALA A 47 10.41 5.52 8.69
N GLY A 48 10.50 4.22 9.01
CA GLY A 48 11.77 3.52 9.03
C GLY A 48 11.63 2.06 9.43
N MET A 49 12.71 1.47 9.93
CA MET A 49 12.73 0.09 10.40
C MET A 49 13.41 -0.01 11.76
N THR A 50 12.93 -0.94 12.56
CA THR A 50 13.58 -1.42 13.79
C THR A 50 13.35 -2.93 13.90
N HIS A 51 13.60 -3.52 15.05
CA HIS A 51 13.22 -4.89 15.37
C HIS A 51 12.46 -4.94 16.68
N VAL A 52 11.60 -5.96 16.80
CA VAL A 52 10.90 -6.29 18.03
C VAL A 52 11.30 -7.67 18.48
N VAL A 53 11.23 -7.94 19.78
CA VAL A 53 11.18 -9.30 20.31
C VAL A 53 9.72 -9.59 20.62
N MET A 54 9.17 -10.61 19.97
CA MET A 54 7.82 -11.08 20.21
C MET A 54 7.82 -12.55 20.61
N VAL A 55 6.74 -13.00 21.25
CA VAL A 55 6.54 -14.41 21.52
C VAL A 55 6.06 -15.10 20.24
N ASN A 56 6.71 -16.21 19.88
CA ASN A 56 6.30 -17.00 18.74
C ASN A 56 4.93 -17.63 19.03
N ASP A 57 3.96 -17.27 18.20
CA ASP A 57 2.55 -17.65 18.29
C ASP A 57 2.13 -18.59 17.16
N GLU A 58 3.10 -19.22 16.48
CA GLU A 58 2.83 -20.23 15.47
C GLU A 58 2.57 -21.56 16.18
N ALA A 59 1.30 -21.97 16.32
CA ALA A 59 0.93 -23.23 17.01
C ALA A 59 1.57 -24.49 16.41
N ASN A 60 2.01 -24.43 15.14
CA ASN A 60 2.69 -25.53 14.45
C ASN A 60 4.23 -25.41 14.52
N SER A 61 4.77 -24.39 15.21
CA SER A 61 6.19 -24.17 15.37
C SER A 61 6.71 -24.90 16.61
N PRO A 62 7.82 -25.65 16.52
CA PRO A 62 8.50 -26.19 17.70
C PRO A 62 9.01 -25.13 18.69
N ARG A 63 8.92 -23.85 18.32
CA ARG A 63 9.34 -22.70 19.13
C ARG A 63 8.15 -21.88 19.66
N GLU A 64 6.92 -22.38 19.54
CA GLU A 64 5.75 -21.72 20.13
C GLU A 64 6.01 -21.35 21.61
N GLY A 65 5.66 -20.14 21.99
CA GLY A 65 5.89 -19.60 23.33
C GLY A 65 7.32 -19.11 23.60
N MET A 66 8.27 -19.30 22.69
CA MET A 66 9.63 -18.77 22.81
C MET A 66 9.76 -17.39 22.19
N GLU A 67 10.72 -16.61 22.67
CA GLU A 67 11.05 -15.32 22.08
C GLU A 67 11.67 -15.44 20.67
N GLU A 68 11.26 -14.53 19.79
CA GLU A 68 11.75 -14.38 18.43
C GLU A 68 11.99 -12.90 18.10
N SER A 69 13.17 -12.59 17.59
CA SER A 69 13.49 -11.26 17.06
C SER A 69 12.95 -11.11 15.65
N VAL A 70 12.05 -10.16 15.44
CA VAL A 70 11.37 -9.92 14.17
C VAL A 70 11.68 -8.52 13.65
N PRO A 71 12.16 -8.37 12.41
CA PRO A 71 12.32 -7.06 11.79
C PRO A 71 10.95 -6.45 11.51
N VAL A 72 10.78 -5.16 11.81
CA VAL A 72 9.55 -4.42 11.56
C VAL A 72 9.84 -3.14 10.77
N THR A 73 8.90 -2.74 9.93
CA THR A 73 8.84 -1.39 9.35
C THR A 73 7.82 -0.59 10.15
N VAL A 74 8.22 0.58 10.65
CA VAL A 74 7.35 1.55 11.33
C VAL A 74 6.69 2.44 10.28
N VAL A 75 5.38 2.62 10.40
CA VAL A 75 4.58 3.46 9.50
C VAL A 75 3.71 4.36 10.38
N GLU A 76 3.81 5.68 10.20
CA GLU A 76 2.88 6.61 10.83
C GLU A 76 1.52 6.52 10.12
N THR A 77 0.47 6.26 10.88
CA THR A 77 -0.89 6.01 10.42
C THR A 77 -1.86 6.96 11.13
N PRO A 78 -1.71 8.29 10.95
CA PRO A 78 -2.64 9.26 11.53
C PRO A 78 -4.06 9.01 10.98
N PRO A 79 -5.11 9.48 11.67
CA PRO A 79 -6.47 9.41 11.17
C PRO A 79 -6.59 9.91 9.73
N MET A 80 -7.41 9.21 8.97
CA MET A 80 -7.78 9.59 7.61
C MET A 80 -9.20 10.14 7.60
N ARG A 81 -9.57 10.84 6.53
CA ARG A 81 -10.93 11.34 6.35
C ARG A 81 -11.55 10.79 5.09
N ALA A 82 -12.75 10.24 5.21
CA ALA A 82 -13.65 9.93 4.12
C ALA A 82 -14.45 11.20 3.79
N VAL A 83 -14.35 11.70 2.57
CA VAL A 83 -14.94 12.99 2.18
C VAL A 83 -16.13 12.84 1.25
N ALA A 84 -16.22 11.71 0.55
CA ALA A 84 -17.37 11.40 -0.29
C ALA A 84 -17.55 9.90 -0.42
N LEU A 85 -18.79 9.48 -0.71
CA LEU A 85 -19.16 8.14 -1.11
C LEU A 85 -19.45 8.15 -2.60
N ARG A 86 -18.78 7.28 -3.35
CA ARG A 86 -19.00 7.08 -4.78
C ARG A 86 -19.70 5.74 -5.01
N ALA A 87 -20.80 5.79 -5.75
CA ALA A 87 -21.54 4.62 -6.20
C ALA A 87 -21.11 4.18 -7.59
N TYR A 88 -21.15 2.88 -7.83
CA TYR A 88 -20.82 2.26 -9.11
C TYR A 88 -21.94 1.37 -9.60
N GLU A 89 -22.24 1.47 -10.90
CA GLU A 89 -23.11 0.54 -11.64
C GLU A 89 -22.24 -0.46 -12.43
N ASP A 90 -22.64 -1.72 -12.49
CA ASP A 90 -22.04 -2.73 -13.37
C ASP A 90 -22.72 -2.73 -14.73
N THR A 91 -22.01 -2.16 -15.71
CA THR A 91 -22.51 -2.09 -17.08
C THR A 91 -21.96 -3.24 -17.93
N SER A 92 -22.48 -3.40 -19.14
CA SER A 92 -21.88 -4.33 -20.13
C SER A 92 -20.42 -4.02 -20.49
N TYR A 93 -19.89 -2.86 -20.06
CA TYR A 93 -18.50 -2.44 -20.23
C TYR A 93 -17.70 -2.46 -18.91
N GLY A 94 -18.27 -3.03 -17.84
CA GLY A 94 -17.76 -3.08 -16.47
C GLY A 94 -18.26 -1.93 -15.60
N LEU A 95 -17.71 -1.88 -14.37
CA LEU A 95 -18.06 -0.88 -13.35
C LEU A 95 -17.83 0.55 -13.82
N LYS A 96 -18.86 1.40 -13.70
CA LYS A 96 -18.80 2.84 -13.97
C LYS A 96 -19.28 3.65 -12.76
N PRO A 97 -18.64 4.79 -12.46
CA PRO A 97 -19.17 5.72 -11.46
C PRO A 97 -20.56 6.21 -11.88
N ALA A 98 -21.54 6.10 -10.99
CA ALA A 98 -22.89 6.62 -11.18
C ALA A 98 -23.02 8.03 -10.58
N THR A 99 -22.94 8.11 -9.25
CA THR A 99 -23.10 9.36 -8.48
C THR A 99 -22.14 9.39 -7.29
N GLU A 100 -22.05 10.56 -6.65
CA GLU A 100 -21.26 10.79 -5.45
C GLU A 100 -22.07 11.57 -4.42
N VAL A 101 -21.91 11.22 -3.14
CA VAL A 101 -22.44 11.96 -2.00
C VAL A 101 -21.25 12.56 -1.25
N TRP A 102 -21.17 13.88 -1.18
CA TRP A 102 -20.08 14.61 -0.52
C TRP A 102 -20.50 15.11 0.86
N THR A 103 -19.58 15.08 1.83
CA THR A 103 -19.75 15.80 3.10
C THR A 103 -19.68 17.32 2.88
N ASP A 104 -20.10 18.10 3.87
CA ASP A 104 -19.95 19.55 3.94
C ASP A 104 -18.80 20.00 4.85
N GLU A 105 -18.27 19.10 5.67
CA GLU A 105 -17.12 19.37 6.55
C GLU A 105 -15.79 18.93 5.92
N PHE A 106 -14.96 19.90 5.54
CA PHE A 106 -13.67 19.65 4.90
C PHE A 106 -12.47 20.00 5.78
N HIS A 107 -11.41 19.19 5.71
CA HIS A 107 -10.12 19.57 6.31
C HIS A 107 -9.57 20.83 5.61
N PRO A 108 -9.03 21.83 6.34
CA PRO A 108 -8.63 23.13 5.78
C PRO A 108 -7.61 23.09 4.64
N GLU A 109 -6.86 22.01 4.50
CA GLU A 109 -5.82 21.87 3.47
C GLU A 109 -6.23 20.97 2.28
N LEU A 110 -7.47 20.49 2.25
CA LEU A 110 -7.96 19.63 1.16
C LEU A 110 -8.06 20.38 -0.18
N ASP A 111 -8.28 21.69 -0.12
CA ASP A 111 -8.29 22.64 -1.25
C ASP A 111 -6.96 22.68 -2.04
N ARG A 112 -5.85 22.23 -1.44
CA ARG A 112 -4.55 22.06 -2.14
C ARG A 112 -4.58 20.96 -3.19
N THR A 113 -5.58 20.08 -3.15
CA THR A 113 -5.72 18.92 -4.04
C THR A 113 -6.98 18.98 -4.88
N LEU A 114 -8.11 19.41 -4.30
CA LEU A 114 -9.43 19.36 -4.92
C LEU A 114 -10.04 20.76 -4.95
N ASP A 115 -10.88 21.02 -5.95
CA ASP A 115 -11.83 22.12 -5.90
C ASP A 115 -13.03 21.64 -5.08
N LEU A 116 -13.22 22.19 -3.88
CA LEU A 116 -14.22 21.69 -2.93
C LEU A 116 -15.65 22.11 -3.35
N PRO A 117 -16.66 21.25 -3.13
CA PRO A 117 -18.07 21.62 -3.28
C PRO A 117 -18.41 22.88 -2.46
N ALA A 118 -19.10 23.83 -3.09
CA ALA A 118 -19.49 25.08 -2.43
C ALA A 118 -20.87 24.99 -1.75
N ASP A 119 -21.75 24.15 -2.29
CA ASP A 119 -23.11 23.97 -1.81
C ASP A 119 -23.22 22.66 -1.03
N ASN A 120 -23.91 22.69 0.11
CA ASN A 120 -24.22 21.47 0.86
C ASN A 120 -25.45 20.78 0.21
N SER A 121 -25.19 19.68 -0.49
CA SER A 121 -26.20 18.80 -1.08
C SER A 121 -26.26 17.42 -0.41
N PHE A 122 -25.60 17.22 0.74
CA PHE A 122 -25.41 15.91 1.38
C PHE A 122 -26.72 15.14 1.53
N GLU A 123 -27.73 15.72 2.17
CA GLU A 123 -29.01 15.04 2.43
C GLU A 123 -29.74 14.67 1.14
N ALA A 124 -29.77 15.59 0.17
CA ALA A 124 -30.46 15.37 -1.10
C ALA A 124 -29.77 14.26 -1.93
N ASP A 125 -28.44 14.26 -1.95
CA ASP A 125 -27.65 13.26 -2.67
C ASP A 125 -27.70 11.90 -1.96
N ALA A 126 -27.73 11.89 -0.62
CA ALA A 126 -27.88 10.68 0.19
C ALA A 126 -29.24 10.01 -0.06
N ASP A 127 -30.33 10.78 -0.08
CA ASP A 127 -31.67 10.26 -0.40
C ASP A 127 -31.76 9.72 -1.83
N ALA A 128 -31.18 10.44 -2.80
CA ALA A 128 -31.11 9.96 -4.19
C ALA A 128 -30.29 8.67 -4.32
N LEU A 129 -29.21 8.53 -3.55
CA LEU A 129 -28.41 7.31 -3.55
C LEU A 129 -29.14 6.13 -2.89
N ARG A 130 -29.90 6.35 -1.81
CA ARG A 130 -30.77 5.31 -1.22
C ARG A 130 -31.77 4.78 -2.23
N GLU A 131 -32.45 5.67 -2.96
CA GLU A 131 -33.39 5.27 -4.03
C GLU A 131 -32.70 4.47 -5.13
N ALA A 132 -31.49 4.85 -5.54
CA ALA A 132 -30.72 4.12 -6.56
C ALA A 132 -30.24 2.73 -6.10
N VAL A 133 -29.95 2.56 -4.81
CA VAL A 133 -29.63 1.25 -4.23
C VAL A 133 -30.89 0.37 -4.19
N GLU A 134 -32.03 0.92 -3.75
CA GLU A 134 -33.31 0.21 -3.71
C GLU A 134 -33.80 -0.19 -5.12
N SER A 135 -33.55 0.63 -6.14
CA SER A 135 -33.90 0.34 -7.54
C SER A 135 -32.96 -0.68 -8.21
N GLY A 136 -31.85 -1.04 -7.56
CA GLY A 136 -30.86 -1.98 -8.08
C GLY A 136 -29.97 -1.38 -9.17
N GLU A 137 -29.78 -0.06 -9.16
CA GLU A 137 -28.89 0.66 -10.09
C GLU A 137 -27.44 0.74 -9.59
N VAL A 138 -27.17 0.26 -8.37
CA VAL A 138 -25.85 0.30 -7.72
C VAL A 138 -25.36 -1.12 -7.41
N ASP A 139 -24.11 -1.39 -7.74
CA ASP A 139 -23.45 -2.69 -7.58
C ASP A 139 -22.22 -2.64 -6.66
N ASP A 140 -21.57 -1.47 -6.50
CA ASP A 140 -20.39 -1.30 -5.65
C ASP A 140 -20.32 0.10 -5.03
N LEU A 141 -19.84 0.18 -3.79
CA LEU A 141 -19.74 1.42 -3.01
C LEU A 141 -18.30 1.66 -2.56
N ARG A 142 -17.81 2.88 -2.76
CA ARG A 142 -16.43 3.25 -2.43
C ARG A 142 -16.32 4.64 -1.87
N MET A 143 -15.56 4.79 -0.80
CA MET A 143 -15.25 6.10 -0.23
C MET A 143 -14.09 6.76 -0.97
N ILE A 144 -14.24 8.05 -1.24
CA ILE A 144 -13.13 8.96 -1.52
C ILE A 144 -12.54 9.33 -0.16
N THR A 145 -11.30 8.91 0.07
CA THR A 145 -10.58 9.12 1.33
C THR A 145 -9.33 9.96 1.08
N HIS A 146 -8.89 10.71 2.08
CA HIS A 146 -7.62 11.42 2.03
C HIS A 146 -6.85 11.34 3.35
N THR A 147 -5.52 11.43 3.25
CA THR A 147 -4.64 11.54 4.43
C THR A 147 -4.57 12.98 4.93
N VAL A 148 -4.14 13.18 6.17
CA VAL A 148 -3.88 14.51 6.75
C VAL A 148 -2.37 14.68 7.04
N PRO A 149 -1.53 14.93 6.02
CA PRO A 149 -0.08 14.95 6.23
C PRO A 149 0.40 16.19 7.01
N SER A 150 -0.44 17.20 7.23
CA SER A 150 -0.16 18.35 8.09
C SER A 150 -0.01 18.01 9.57
N GLU A 151 -0.60 16.90 10.01
CA GLU A 151 -0.47 16.39 11.37
C GLU A 151 0.87 15.68 11.60
N LEU A 152 1.58 15.34 10.52
CA LEU A 152 2.87 14.67 10.59
C LEU A 152 4.02 15.66 10.57
N ALA A 153 4.83 15.65 11.63
CA ALA A 153 6.01 16.50 11.72
C ALA A 153 7.09 16.13 10.66
N ASN A 154 7.22 14.83 10.36
CA ASN A 154 8.31 14.27 9.56
C ASN A 154 8.05 14.27 8.05
N VAL A 155 6.82 14.56 7.63
CA VAL A 155 6.40 14.54 6.23
C VAL A 155 6.26 15.99 5.74
N PRO A 156 7.13 16.49 4.84
CA PRO A 156 7.17 17.91 4.50
C PRO A 156 5.92 18.44 3.78
N LYS A 157 5.12 17.55 3.20
CA LYS A 157 3.96 17.97 2.41
C LYS A 157 2.77 18.22 3.33
N LYS A 158 2.06 19.30 3.01
CA LYS A 158 0.77 19.66 3.59
C LYS A 158 -0.40 19.24 2.70
N LYS A 159 -0.11 19.07 1.41
CA LYS A 159 -1.07 18.63 0.39
C LYS A 159 -1.55 17.19 0.67
N PRO A 160 -2.85 16.96 0.92
CA PRO A 160 -3.41 15.62 1.11
C PRO A 160 -3.26 14.73 -0.12
N ASP A 161 -2.99 13.44 0.12
CA ASP A 161 -3.14 12.41 -0.91
C ASP A 161 -4.58 11.91 -0.90
N VAL A 162 -5.25 11.95 -2.06
CA VAL A 162 -6.63 11.47 -2.22
C VAL A 162 -6.62 10.10 -2.89
N MET A 163 -7.46 9.19 -2.41
CA MET A 163 -7.57 7.83 -2.90
C MET A 163 -8.96 7.23 -2.67
N GLU A 164 -9.36 6.34 -3.57
CA GLU A 164 -10.62 5.61 -3.45
C GLU A 164 -10.41 4.30 -2.69
N THR A 165 -11.27 4.02 -1.72
CA THR A 165 -11.26 2.85 -0.84
C THR A 165 -12.64 2.19 -0.84
N ARG A 166 -12.71 0.88 -1.11
CA ARG A 166 -13.99 0.17 -1.17
C ARG A 166 -14.58 -0.05 0.22
N VAL A 167 -15.91 -0.02 0.31
CA VAL A 167 -16.69 -0.48 1.46
C VAL A 167 -17.19 -1.89 1.14
N GLY A 168 -16.92 -2.86 2.02
CA GLY A 168 -17.35 -4.25 1.84
C GLY A 168 -17.97 -4.81 3.12
N GLY A 169 -18.45 -6.05 3.07
CA GLY A 169 -19.15 -6.71 4.19
C GLY A 169 -20.65 -6.41 4.21
N GLY A 170 -21.47 -7.29 4.81
CA GLY A 170 -22.93 -7.11 4.88
C GLY A 170 -23.65 -7.03 3.53
N SER A 171 -24.92 -6.62 3.56
CA SER A 171 -25.70 -6.28 2.36
C SER A 171 -25.27 -4.93 1.78
N LEU A 172 -25.72 -4.62 0.55
CA LEU A 172 -25.44 -3.32 -0.07
C LEU A 172 -26.07 -2.16 0.72
N ASP A 173 -27.28 -2.36 1.26
CA ASP A 173 -27.96 -1.39 2.12
C ASP A 173 -27.18 -1.13 3.41
N GLU A 174 -26.70 -2.19 4.07
CA GLU A 174 -25.89 -2.06 5.29
C GLU A 174 -24.57 -1.33 5.03
N ARG A 175 -23.97 -1.51 3.84
CA ARG A 175 -22.76 -0.76 3.42
C ARG A 175 -23.07 0.71 3.14
N LEU A 176 -24.23 0.98 2.54
CA LEU A 176 -24.68 2.33 2.27
C LEU A 176 -24.86 3.09 3.58
N ASP A 177 -25.61 2.50 4.52
CA ASP A 177 -25.87 3.11 5.82
C ASP A 177 -24.56 3.38 6.57
N PHE A 178 -23.68 2.38 6.67
CA PHE A 178 -22.35 2.55 7.27
C PHE A 178 -21.55 3.70 6.62
N ALA A 179 -21.56 3.78 5.29
CA ALA A 179 -20.80 4.78 4.56
C ALA A 179 -21.36 6.20 4.72
N LEU A 180 -22.69 6.35 4.73
CA LEU A 180 -23.36 7.63 4.96
C LEU A 180 -23.20 8.09 6.41
N ASP A 181 -23.30 7.19 7.38
CA ASP A 181 -23.07 7.48 8.80
C ASP A 181 -21.64 8.00 8.99
N LEU A 182 -20.64 7.31 8.43
CA LEU A 182 -19.25 7.76 8.50
C LEU A 182 -19.06 9.16 7.91
N LEU A 183 -19.71 9.49 6.78
CA LEU A 183 -19.63 10.84 6.20
C LEU A 183 -20.29 11.90 7.06
N SER A 184 -21.42 11.57 7.70
CA SER A 184 -22.15 12.49 8.56
C SER A 184 -21.37 12.85 9.83
N GLU A 185 -20.49 11.96 10.30
CA GLU A 185 -19.58 12.17 11.42
C GLU A 185 -18.27 12.88 11.02
N GLY A 186 -18.20 13.46 9.82
CA GLY A 186 -17.02 14.15 9.29
C GLY A 186 -15.95 13.24 8.69
N GLY A 187 -16.24 11.93 8.58
CA GLY A 187 -15.45 10.96 7.85
C GLY A 187 -14.16 10.51 8.50
N GLU A 188 -13.86 10.99 9.71
CA GLU A 188 -12.63 10.66 10.42
C GLU A 188 -12.63 9.20 10.85
N HIS A 189 -11.56 8.48 10.52
CA HIS A 189 -11.38 7.07 10.89
C HIS A 189 -9.89 6.76 11.09
N ALA A 190 -9.61 5.83 11.98
CA ALA A 190 -8.28 5.38 12.35
C ALA A 190 -7.94 4.00 11.77
N MET A 191 -6.66 3.63 11.86
CA MET A 191 -6.18 2.32 11.43
C MET A 191 -6.86 1.17 12.20
N SER A 192 -7.17 1.38 13.48
CA SER A 192 -7.85 0.43 14.37
C SER A 192 -9.29 0.12 13.97
N ASP A 193 -9.94 1.00 13.22
CA ASP A 193 -11.32 0.79 12.75
C ASP A 193 -11.36 -0.18 11.56
N VAL A 194 -10.22 -0.36 10.89
CA VAL A 194 -10.09 -1.20 9.68
C VAL A 194 -9.31 -2.49 9.96
N PHE A 195 -8.33 -2.44 10.85
CA PHE A 195 -7.40 -3.54 11.10
C PHE A 195 -7.22 -3.81 12.58
N ARG A 196 -6.91 -5.07 12.89
CA ARG A 196 -6.47 -5.49 14.23
C ARG A 196 -5.05 -6.05 14.19
N ALA A 197 -4.31 -5.83 15.27
CA ALA A 197 -2.98 -6.42 15.43
C ALA A 197 -3.04 -7.95 15.28
N GLY A 198 -2.05 -8.51 14.60
CA GLY A 198 -1.97 -9.94 14.28
C GLY A 198 -2.59 -10.36 12.94
N GLU A 199 -3.40 -9.51 12.32
CA GLU A 199 -3.99 -9.76 11.01
C GLU A 199 -2.97 -9.65 9.86
N TYR A 200 -3.36 -10.16 8.69
CA TYR A 200 -2.59 -10.05 7.46
C TYR A 200 -3.20 -8.99 6.55
N MET A 201 -2.34 -8.11 6.03
CA MET A 201 -2.68 -7.05 5.10
C MET A 201 -1.80 -7.09 3.85
N ASP A 202 -2.31 -6.54 2.75
CA ASP A 202 -1.52 -6.29 1.56
C ASP A 202 -1.07 -4.83 1.53
N ALA A 203 0.24 -4.60 1.42
CA ALA A 203 0.83 -3.27 1.37
C ALA A 203 1.15 -2.85 -0.07
N SER A 204 0.51 -1.79 -0.53
CA SER A 204 0.75 -1.17 -1.83
C SER A 204 1.60 0.09 -1.69
N GLY A 205 2.63 0.23 -2.52
CA GLY A 205 3.54 1.39 -2.48
C GLY A 205 4.32 1.59 -3.77
N ILE A 206 4.81 2.81 -3.98
CA ILE A 206 5.72 3.13 -5.08
C ILE A 206 7.16 2.95 -4.63
N THR A 207 7.84 1.98 -5.24
CA THR A 207 9.21 1.56 -4.88
C THR A 207 10.26 2.68 -4.99
N LYS A 208 11.34 2.60 -4.19
CA LYS A 208 12.51 3.50 -4.26
C LYS A 208 13.00 3.65 -5.72
N GLY A 209 12.99 4.88 -6.24
CA GLY A 209 13.44 5.21 -7.59
C GLY A 209 14.94 5.04 -7.76
N LYS A 210 15.38 4.47 -8.90
CA LYS A 210 16.81 4.26 -9.20
C LYS A 210 17.20 4.83 -10.57
N GLY A 211 16.30 5.57 -11.23
CA GLY A 211 16.50 6.12 -12.57
C GLY A 211 16.80 5.07 -13.63
N THR A 212 17.58 5.46 -14.64
CA THR A 212 18.04 4.55 -15.70
C THR A 212 19.11 3.61 -15.16
N GLN A 213 18.86 2.30 -15.24
CA GLN A 213 19.80 1.28 -14.83
C GLN A 213 20.09 0.30 -15.96
N GLY A 214 21.34 -0.18 -15.99
CA GLY A 214 21.77 -1.20 -16.94
C GLY A 214 21.17 -2.58 -16.66
N PRO A 215 21.22 -3.51 -17.64
CA PRO A 215 20.53 -4.80 -17.54
C PRO A 215 21.03 -5.68 -16.40
N VAL A 216 22.28 -5.50 -15.95
CA VAL A 216 22.84 -6.22 -14.79
C VAL A 216 22.02 -5.94 -13.54
N LYS A 217 21.77 -4.67 -13.20
CA LYS A 217 21.00 -4.29 -12.01
C LYS A 217 19.50 -4.45 -12.25
N ARG A 218 19.02 -4.05 -13.42
CA ARG A 218 17.58 -4.04 -13.76
C ARG A 218 17.00 -5.45 -13.87
N TRP A 219 17.73 -6.39 -14.47
CA TRP A 219 17.22 -7.74 -14.78
C TRP A 219 18.01 -8.87 -14.12
N GLY A 220 19.14 -8.60 -13.48
CA GLY A 220 19.98 -9.66 -12.88
C GLY A 220 20.77 -10.46 -13.91
N VAL A 221 21.10 -9.88 -15.07
CA VAL A 221 22.01 -10.54 -16.02
C VAL A 221 23.43 -10.57 -15.48
N GLN A 222 24.21 -11.56 -15.88
CA GLN A 222 25.61 -11.67 -15.47
C GLN A 222 26.45 -10.53 -16.06
N LYS A 223 27.43 -10.07 -15.29
CA LYS A 223 28.58 -9.34 -15.84
C LYS A 223 29.38 -10.28 -16.75
N ARG A 224 30.11 -9.73 -17.72
CA ARG A 224 31.12 -10.49 -18.47
C ARG A 224 32.16 -11.07 -17.49
N LYS A 225 32.68 -12.26 -17.79
CA LYS A 225 33.55 -13.04 -16.90
C LYS A 225 34.93 -13.25 -17.50
N GLY A 226 35.93 -13.52 -16.65
CA GLY A 226 37.30 -13.86 -17.06
C GLY A 226 37.90 -12.85 -18.05
N LYS A 227 38.48 -13.37 -19.14
CA LYS A 227 39.09 -12.55 -20.20
C LYS A 227 38.08 -11.56 -20.80
N HIS A 228 36.83 -11.96 -21.03
CA HIS A 228 35.81 -11.11 -21.65
C HIS A 228 35.52 -9.83 -20.87
N ALA A 229 35.66 -9.83 -19.55
CA ALA A 229 35.46 -8.64 -18.72
C ALA A 229 36.52 -7.54 -18.97
N ARG A 230 37.66 -7.90 -19.56
CA ARG A 230 38.80 -7.01 -19.84
C ARG A 230 38.81 -6.50 -21.29
N GLN A 231 37.96 -7.03 -22.17
CA GLN A 231 37.95 -6.72 -23.61
C GLN A 231 37.12 -5.46 -23.97
N GLY A 232 36.78 -4.60 -23.01
CA GLY A 232 35.91 -3.42 -23.24
C GLY A 232 34.43 -3.62 -22.92
N TRP A 233 33.98 -4.85 -22.64
CA TRP A 233 32.61 -5.13 -22.21
C TRP A 233 32.58 -5.71 -20.79
N ARG A 234 31.96 -4.99 -19.86
CA ARG A 234 31.81 -5.46 -18.46
C ARG A 234 30.36 -5.79 -18.09
N ARG A 235 29.41 -4.93 -18.48
CA ARG A 235 28.02 -4.96 -18.00
C ARG A 235 26.97 -5.04 -19.12
N ARG A 236 27.40 -5.43 -20.33
CA ARG A 236 26.53 -5.63 -21.50
C ARG A 236 26.26 -7.12 -21.70
N ILE A 237 25.04 -7.44 -22.16
CA ILE A 237 24.65 -8.80 -22.52
C ILE A 237 25.41 -9.33 -23.74
N GLY A 238 25.22 -10.60 -24.06
CA GLY A 238 25.87 -11.28 -25.19
C GLY A 238 25.46 -10.71 -26.55
N ASN A 239 24.17 -10.81 -26.86
CA ASN A 239 23.52 -10.36 -28.09
C ASN A 239 22.09 -9.89 -27.79
N LEU A 240 21.40 -9.33 -28.79
CA LEU A 240 20.01 -8.86 -28.69
C LEU A 240 18.96 -9.85 -29.23
N GLY A 241 19.38 -11.04 -29.65
CA GLY A 241 18.52 -12.05 -30.25
C GLY A 241 19.24 -12.95 -31.26
N PRO A 242 18.56 -13.98 -31.76
CA PRO A 242 19.01 -14.76 -32.91
C PRO A 242 18.92 -13.93 -34.21
N TRP A 243 19.42 -14.48 -35.33
CA TRP A 243 19.26 -13.88 -36.65
C TRP A 243 17.78 -13.72 -37.02
N ASN A 244 17.02 -14.82 -36.96
CA ASN A 244 15.58 -14.82 -37.23
C ASN A 244 14.80 -15.12 -35.94
N PRO A 245 13.75 -14.36 -35.62
CA PRO A 245 13.20 -13.21 -36.36
C PRO A 245 14.10 -11.97 -36.27
N SER A 246 14.22 -11.22 -37.37
CA SER A 246 15.07 -10.02 -37.53
C SER A 246 14.55 -8.78 -36.80
N ARG A 247 14.25 -8.94 -35.51
CA ARG A 247 13.80 -7.87 -34.61
C ARG A 247 14.20 -8.17 -33.17
N VAL A 248 14.43 -7.14 -32.39
CA VAL A 248 14.68 -7.29 -30.95
C VAL A 248 13.36 -7.59 -30.25
N ARG A 249 13.28 -8.73 -29.55
CA ARG A 249 12.11 -9.06 -28.73
C ARG A 249 12.11 -8.22 -27.45
N SER A 250 10.93 -7.77 -27.03
CA SER A 250 10.72 -7.05 -25.77
C SER A 250 11.17 -7.83 -24.52
N THR A 251 11.26 -9.16 -24.63
CA THR A 251 11.68 -10.06 -23.56
C THR A 251 13.18 -10.05 -23.30
N VAL A 252 13.98 -9.43 -24.19
CA VAL A 252 15.44 -9.34 -24.05
C VAL A 252 15.77 -8.27 -23.00
N PRO A 253 16.60 -8.58 -21.99
CA PRO A 253 16.87 -7.65 -20.89
C PRO A 253 17.72 -6.47 -21.35
N GLN A 254 17.10 -5.30 -21.45
CA GLN A 254 17.72 -4.04 -21.84
C GLN A 254 17.74 -3.02 -20.69
N GLN A 255 18.52 -1.95 -20.85
CA GLN A 255 18.54 -0.83 -19.91
C GLN A 255 17.19 -0.12 -19.83
N GLY A 256 17.00 0.71 -18.80
CA GLY A 256 15.86 1.62 -18.70
C GLY A 256 15.51 1.94 -17.26
N GLN A 257 14.35 2.57 -17.07
CA GLN A 257 13.82 2.92 -15.75
C GLN A 257 13.79 1.69 -14.82
N THR A 258 14.27 1.89 -13.59
CA THR A 258 14.25 0.89 -12.51
C THR A 258 13.85 1.56 -11.21
N GLY A 259 12.94 0.94 -10.47
CA GLY A 259 12.33 1.56 -9.29
C GLY A 259 11.34 2.64 -9.70
N TYR A 260 10.66 3.23 -8.72
CA TYR A 260 9.51 4.11 -8.96
C TYR A 260 8.39 3.40 -9.73
N HIS A 261 8.17 2.13 -9.39
CA HIS A 261 7.06 1.31 -9.88
C HIS A 261 6.12 0.99 -8.72
N GLN A 262 4.82 0.90 -8.98
CA GLN A 262 3.86 0.38 -8.00
C GLN A 262 4.09 -1.11 -7.74
N ARG A 263 4.06 -1.50 -6.48
CA ARG A 263 4.07 -2.90 -6.03
C ARG A 263 3.04 -3.07 -4.92
N THR A 264 2.35 -4.20 -4.95
CA THR A 264 1.54 -4.71 -3.85
C THR A 264 2.28 -5.92 -3.31
N GLU A 265 2.81 -5.79 -2.09
CA GLU A 265 3.41 -6.89 -1.34
C GLU A 265 2.33 -7.50 -0.45
N LEU A 266 2.14 -8.80 -0.56
CA LEU A 266 0.99 -9.49 0.02
C LEU A 266 1.33 -10.10 1.38
N ASN A 267 0.29 -10.37 2.16
CA ASN A 267 0.35 -11.14 3.41
C ASN A 267 1.39 -10.58 4.39
N LYS A 268 1.42 -9.26 4.54
CA LYS A 268 2.20 -8.58 5.57
C LYS A 268 1.44 -8.67 6.89
N ARG A 269 2.09 -9.23 7.90
CA ARG A 269 1.50 -9.32 9.23
C ARG A 269 1.60 -7.95 9.91
N LEU A 270 0.48 -7.44 10.40
CA LEU A 270 0.43 -6.31 11.30
C LEU A 270 0.85 -6.83 12.68
N VAL A 271 1.99 -6.37 13.18
CA VAL A 271 2.52 -6.80 14.48
C VAL A 271 1.80 -6.04 15.58
N ASP A 272 1.66 -4.73 15.42
CA ASP A 272 1.06 -3.88 16.43
C ASP A 272 0.46 -2.61 15.80
N ILE A 273 -0.51 -2.02 16.50
CA ILE A 273 -1.07 -0.69 16.22
C ILE A 273 -0.97 0.06 17.54
N GLY A 274 -0.19 1.14 17.56
CA GLY A 274 0.07 1.92 18.77
C GLY A 274 -0.04 3.41 18.50
N GLU A 275 0.15 4.19 19.56
CA GLU A 275 0.17 5.65 19.50
C GLU A 275 1.20 6.16 20.53
N GLY A 276 2.02 7.11 20.12
CA GLY A 276 3.10 7.67 20.94
C GLY A 276 4.47 7.48 20.30
N ASP A 277 5.50 7.43 21.14
CA ASP A 277 6.91 7.40 20.73
C ASP A 277 7.59 6.04 20.94
N GLU A 278 6.87 4.98 21.32
CA GLU A 278 7.49 3.70 21.70
C GLU A 278 8.18 2.99 20.52
N ALA A 279 7.74 3.30 19.30
CA ALA A 279 8.34 2.81 18.07
C ALA A 279 9.45 3.72 17.52
N SER A 280 9.68 4.89 18.14
CA SER A 280 10.73 5.83 17.75
C SER A 280 12.12 5.29 18.11
N VAL A 281 13.14 5.79 17.43
CA VAL A 281 14.54 5.39 17.66
C VAL A 281 15.37 6.56 18.15
N ASP A 282 16.40 6.28 18.94
CA ASP A 282 17.30 7.26 19.51
C ASP A 282 17.97 8.10 18.40
N GLY A 283 17.79 9.41 18.48
CA GLY A 283 18.26 10.36 17.46
C GLY A 283 17.40 10.43 16.19
N GLY A 284 16.22 9.82 16.20
CA GLY A 284 15.26 9.81 15.11
C GLY A 284 15.61 8.86 13.97
N PHE A 285 14.59 8.47 13.20
CA PHE A 285 14.78 7.69 11.99
C PHE A 285 15.59 8.50 10.96
N VAL A 286 16.65 7.89 10.43
CA VAL A 286 17.60 8.55 9.53
C VAL A 286 16.91 9.04 8.25
N ASN A 287 17.00 10.33 7.97
CA ASN A 287 16.30 11.04 6.88
C ASN A 287 14.76 11.07 7.03
N TYR A 288 14.25 10.91 8.24
CA TYR A 288 12.83 10.98 8.54
C TYR A 288 12.56 11.88 9.76
N GLY A 289 12.93 11.43 10.96
CA GLY A 289 12.69 12.12 12.23
C GLY A 289 12.13 11.19 13.31
N GLU A 290 11.59 11.75 14.38
CA GLU A 290 11.03 11.02 15.52
C GLU A 290 9.54 10.74 15.29
N VAL A 291 9.10 9.52 15.56
CA VAL A 291 7.67 9.18 15.50
C VAL A 291 7.07 9.47 16.87
N ASP A 292 6.02 10.28 16.92
CA ASP A 292 5.26 10.60 18.14
C ASP A 292 3.79 10.82 17.73
N GLY A 293 3.01 9.74 17.77
CA GLY A 293 1.63 9.72 17.29
C GLY A 293 1.18 8.34 16.82
N PRO A 294 0.04 8.22 16.12
CA PRO A 294 -0.48 6.93 15.68
C PRO A 294 0.46 6.22 14.70
N TYR A 295 0.82 4.96 15.00
CA TYR A 295 1.70 4.15 14.17
C TYR A 295 1.25 2.70 14.05
N ALA A 296 1.77 2.04 13.01
CA ALA A 296 1.64 0.62 12.79
C ALA A 296 3.03 -0.03 12.65
N LEU A 297 3.22 -1.17 13.33
CA LEU A 297 4.39 -2.02 13.19
C LEU A 297 4.10 -3.15 12.21
N VAL A 298 4.80 -3.16 11.07
CA VAL A 298 4.54 -4.15 10.02
C VAL A 298 5.70 -5.12 9.88
N LYS A 299 5.41 -6.43 9.91
CA LYS A 299 6.44 -7.48 9.80
C LYS A 299 7.23 -7.37 8.50
N GLY A 300 8.55 -7.31 8.63
CA GLY A 300 9.51 -7.27 7.55
C GLY A 300 9.61 -5.91 6.87
N SER A 301 9.80 -5.92 5.55
CA SER A 301 10.00 -4.71 4.75
C SER A 301 8.71 -4.25 4.05
N LEU A 302 8.60 -2.95 3.80
CA LEU A 302 7.58 -2.36 2.92
C LEU A 302 8.18 -1.68 1.68
N PRO A 303 7.45 -1.63 0.55
CA PRO A 303 7.93 -0.99 -0.67
C PRO A 303 8.07 0.53 -0.48
N GLY A 304 9.05 1.15 -1.15
CA GLY A 304 9.17 2.61 -1.17
C GLY A 304 10.19 3.20 -0.18
N PRO A 305 10.55 4.49 -0.38
CA PRO A 305 11.36 5.23 0.57
C PRO A 305 10.59 5.64 1.81
N ASP A 306 11.35 6.13 2.77
CA ASP A 306 10.82 6.81 3.95
C ASP A 306 10.07 8.07 3.46
N GLN A 307 9.07 8.55 4.20
CA GLN A 307 8.08 9.59 3.82
C GLN A 307 7.13 9.21 2.66
N ARG A 308 7.22 8.00 2.09
CA ARG A 308 6.31 7.57 1.02
C ARG A 308 4.97 7.11 1.60
N LEU A 309 3.88 7.53 0.96
CA LEU A 309 2.55 6.97 1.19
C LEU A 309 2.53 5.47 0.86
N LEU A 310 2.04 4.69 1.82
CA LEU A 310 1.68 3.29 1.69
C LEU A 310 0.17 3.15 1.85
N ARG A 311 -0.41 2.24 1.07
CA ARG A 311 -1.81 1.84 1.24
C ARG A 311 -1.89 0.41 1.72
N PHE A 312 -2.78 0.17 2.66
CA PHE A 312 -3.07 -1.13 3.23
C PHE A 312 -4.48 -1.53 2.83
N ARG A 313 -4.68 -2.83 2.64
CA ARG A 313 -5.99 -3.48 2.53
C ARG A 313 -5.92 -4.82 3.26
N PRO A 314 -7.03 -5.38 3.75
CA PRO A 314 -7.05 -6.77 4.22
C PRO A 314 -6.47 -7.70 3.14
N ALA A 315 -5.75 -8.74 3.57
CA ALA A 315 -5.11 -9.65 2.63
C ALA A 315 -6.17 -10.35 1.77
N VAL A 316 -6.06 -10.25 0.46
CA VAL A 316 -7.04 -10.90 -0.47
C VAL A 316 -6.78 -12.39 -0.67
N ARG A 317 -5.66 -12.91 -0.14
CA ARG A 317 -5.26 -14.32 -0.24
C ARG A 317 -4.33 -14.73 0.90
N PRO A 318 -4.79 -14.66 2.16
CA PRO A 318 -4.00 -15.09 3.31
C PRO A 318 -3.67 -16.58 3.18
N ASN A 319 -2.43 -16.96 3.52
CA ASN A 319 -2.03 -18.37 3.55
C ASN A 319 -2.25 -18.99 4.93
N ASP A 320 -2.17 -18.16 5.97
CA ASP A 320 -2.28 -18.58 7.36
C ASP A 320 -3.49 -17.89 7.98
N GLN A 321 -4.06 -18.51 9.01
CA GLN A 321 -5.11 -17.89 9.80
C GLN A 321 -4.54 -16.72 10.62
N PRO A 322 -5.30 -15.62 10.80
CA PRO A 322 -4.93 -14.53 11.69
C PRO A 322 -4.71 -15.04 13.12
N ARG A 323 -3.68 -14.50 13.76
CA ARG A 323 -3.36 -14.79 15.17
C ARG A 323 -3.25 -13.45 15.85
N LEU A 324 -4.32 -13.10 16.54
CA LEU A 324 -4.58 -11.74 16.99
C LEU A 324 -3.66 -11.36 18.15
N ASP A 325 -3.33 -10.08 18.20
CA ASP A 325 -2.65 -9.43 19.31
C ASP A 325 -1.38 -10.18 19.76
N PRO A 326 -0.39 -10.34 18.86
CA PRO A 326 0.86 -11.03 19.20
C PRO A 326 1.57 -10.33 20.36
N GLU A 327 2.08 -11.09 21.32
CA GLU A 327 2.75 -10.52 22.49
C GLU A 327 4.12 -9.93 22.11
N VAL A 328 4.22 -8.59 22.13
CA VAL A 328 5.47 -7.85 21.94
C VAL A 328 6.15 -7.65 23.30
N ARG A 329 7.32 -8.26 23.49
CA ARG A 329 8.11 -8.17 24.74
C ARG A 329 9.04 -6.96 24.75
N TYR A 330 9.54 -6.57 23.59
CA TYR A 330 10.51 -5.50 23.46
C TYR A 330 10.43 -4.87 22.06
N VAL A 331 10.50 -3.54 22.02
CA VAL A 331 10.70 -2.76 20.79
C VAL A 331 12.06 -2.07 20.91
N SER A 332 12.92 -2.27 19.91
CA SER A 332 14.23 -1.63 19.92
C SER A 332 14.13 -0.16 19.57
N THR A 333 14.46 0.70 20.54
CA THR A 333 14.63 2.14 20.33
C THR A 333 16.07 2.53 20.07
N ALA A 334 17.01 1.57 20.02
CA ALA A 334 18.42 1.88 19.79
C ALA A 334 18.65 2.70 18.50
N SER A 335 19.64 3.59 18.53
CA SER A 335 19.92 4.46 17.39
C SER A 335 20.18 3.66 16.10
N ASN A 336 19.55 4.10 15.02
CA ASN A 336 19.82 3.60 13.68
C ASN A 336 21.15 4.12 13.10
N GLN A 337 21.82 5.03 13.82
CA GLN A 337 23.17 5.50 13.54
C GLN A 337 24.12 4.77 14.50
N GLY A 338 25.07 4.04 13.93
CA GLY A 338 25.82 2.99 14.62
C GLY A 338 26.83 3.42 15.67
#